data_AF-A0AAD2CHY0-F1
#
_entry.id   AF-A0AAD2CHY0-F1
#
_cell.length_a   1.000
_cell.length_b   1.000
_cell.length_c   1.000
_cell.angle_alpha   90.00
_cell.angle_beta   90.00
_cell.angle_gamma   90.00
#
_symmetry.space_group_name_H-M   'P 1'
#
loop_
_entity.id
_entity.type
_entity.pdbx_description
1 polymer ?
#
loop_
_entity_poly.entity_id
_entity_poly.type
_entity_poly.pdbx_seq_one_letter_code
_entity_poly.pdbx_strand_id
1 'polypeptide(L)'
;MMKRITHNTILFFQNWIILSTGLSLGQSIQSVSSLQEGIQVAGELWLPSDQELPPHYSQPIHHESRQRWASQLLDKMFQISTEETLEALDFRNEQWNRLVNAAAIPHETAIDRPKKEGVWLCTSLQSIHGIVSRKQGISQDDNIPSHELQSDTLLAIRRLIERAYQLAEKFSLDQACQLHWSVEGLYARIPEIERLPQSDSLLDRLDKLPFEIVPRGLDWSNVCDPGQVCEVLVESIPFSKETIITRKGVSVQERRGTAWIADPQIGSLAYSGKLMVPKPIPDLVLRVMRSVEDRLDLGGDGNFFDCALCNHYADATAACKFHTDPEHGTFWHRTTVVVAAGTDRKFAFKPIETFWSDWDPCMVDDSQQSMAASINLFSGDLVVMKDNCNDDFYHAVHVGGSDDDRVSLVLKRALDRNGKKGHGQQGQGRKSRRKIHSVRSL
;
A
#
# COMPACT_ATOMS: atom_id res chain seq x y z
N MET A 1 12.29 55.50 20.87
CA MET A 1 12.78 55.50 19.48
C MET A 1 12.22 54.26 18.78
N MET A 2 10.94 54.29 18.41
CA MET A 2 10.23 53.22 17.70
C MET A 2 10.55 53.34 16.20
N LYS A 3 11.30 52.40 15.64
CA LYS A 3 11.48 52.31 14.19
C LYS A 3 10.18 51.80 13.57
N ARG A 4 9.49 52.68 12.85
CA ARG A 4 8.43 52.34 11.90
C ARG A 4 8.96 51.31 10.91
N ILE A 5 8.44 50.09 11.00
CA ILE A 5 8.53 49.10 9.92
C ILE A 5 7.60 49.59 8.82
N THR A 6 8.18 50.09 7.74
CA THR A 6 7.46 50.48 6.53
C THR A 6 6.80 49.25 5.90
N HIS A 7 5.51 49.38 5.56
CA HIS A 7 4.63 48.40 4.92
C HIS A 7 5.16 47.79 3.60
N ASN A 8 6.30 48.24 3.07
CA ASN A 8 6.91 47.71 1.84
C ASN A 8 7.75 46.44 2.04
N THR A 9 7.90 45.93 3.28
CA THR A 9 8.66 44.68 3.55
C THR A 9 7.76 43.44 3.60
N ILE A 10 6.44 43.59 3.53
CA ILE A 10 5.47 42.48 3.59
C ILE A 10 5.04 41.99 2.19
N LEU A 11 5.48 42.65 1.12
CA LEU A 11 5.21 42.23 -0.27
C LEU A 11 6.26 41.26 -0.85
N PHE A 12 7.24 40.79 -0.06
CA PHE A 12 8.34 39.94 -0.54
C PHE A 12 8.14 38.42 -0.33
N PHE A 13 6.93 37.97 0.02
CA PHE A 13 6.65 36.55 0.34
C PHE A 13 5.50 35.92 -0.46
N GLN A 14 5.33 36.32 -1.73
CA GLN A 14 4.47 35.58 -2.67
C GLN A 14 5.28 35.21 -3.93
N ASN A 15 6.21 34.26 -3.76
CA ASN A 15 6.89 33.57 -4.85
C ASN A 15 5.90 32.64 -5.58
N TRP A 16 5.11 33.21 -6.48
CA TRP A 16 4.21 32.45 -7.35
C TRP A 16 4.91 32.35 -8.70
N ILE A 17 5.25 31.13 -9.13
CA ILE A 17 5.50 30.88 -10.55
C ILE A 17 4.14 31.08 -11.21
N ILE A 18 3.89 32.28 -11.75
CA ILE A 18 2.68 32.54 -12.52
C ILE A 18 2.89 31.87 -13.86
N LEU A 19 2.11 30.82 -14.11
CA LEU A 19 2.15 30.06 -15.34
C LEU A 19 1.49 30.85 -16.48
N SER A 20 1.65 30.36 -17.71
CA SER A 20 0.96 30.88 -18.91
C SER A 20 -0.56 30.99 -18.73
N THR A 21 -1.13 30.21 -17.80
CA THR A 21 -2.54 30.19 -17.41
C THR A 21 -2.95 31.31 -16.43
N GLY A 22 -2.00 32.10 -15.90
CA GLY A 22 -2.24 33.13 -14.90
C GLY A 22 -2.38 32.62 -13.46
N LEU A 23 -2.31 31.31 -13.24
CA LEU A 23 -2.32 30.68 -11.91
C LEU A 23 -0.90 30.50 -11.36
N SER A 24 -0.75 30.39 -10.04
CA SER A 24 0.51 29.85 -9.52
C SER A 24 0.67 28.38 -9.85
N LEU A 25 1.91 27.90 -9.94
CA LEU A 25 2.21 26.47 -10.03
C LEU A 25 1.47 25.65 -8.95
N GLY A 26 1.42 26.12 -7.71
CA GLY A 26 0.69 25.45 -6.63
C GLY A 26 -0.81 25.34 -6.93
N GLN A 27 -1.45 26.42 -7.42
CA GLN A 27 -2.86 26.38 -7.84
C GLN A 27 -3.07 25.45 -9.03
N SER A 28 -2.17 25.47 -10.02
CA SER A 28 -2.27 24.60 -11.19
C SER A 28 -2.18 23.13 -10.83
N ILE A 29 -1.28 22.75 -9.91
CA ILE A 29 -1.21 21.38 -9.37
C ILE A 29 -2.53 20.99 -8.71
N GLN A 30 -3.13 21.88 -7.90
CA GLN A 30 -4.40 21.58 -7.24
C GLN A 30 -5.57 21.46 -8.21
N SER A 31 -5.54 22.18 -9.34
CA SER A 31 -6.56 22.10 -10.37
C SER A 31 -6.40 20.93 -11.34
N VAL A 32 -5.29 20.19 -11.31
CA VAL A 32 -5.09 19.02 -12.19
C VAL A 32 -6.22 18.02 -11.99
N SER A 33 -6.90 17.70 -13.09
CA SER A 33 -8.03 16.78 -13.15
C SER A 33 -7.80 15.60 -14.10
N SER A 34 -6.77 15.66 -14.95
CA SER A 34 -6.33 14.57 -15.83
C SER A 34 -4.81 14.40 -15.83
N LEU A 35 -4.33 13.23 -16.26
CA LEU A 35 -2.88 12.98 -16.40
C LEU A 35 -2.23 13.89 -17.44
N GLN A 36 -2.93 14.21 -18.53
CA GLN A 36 -2.43 15.13 -19.56
C GLN A 36 -2.22 16.54 -19.02
N GLU A 37 -3.14 17.06 -18.20
CA GLU A 37 -2.95 18.32 -17.50
C GLU A 37 -1.76 18.26 -16.55
N GLY A 38 -1.60 17.15 -15.83
CA GLY A 38 -0.45 16.94 -14.94
C GLY A 38 0.88 16.98 -15.68
N ILE A 39 0.95 16.31 -16.84
CA ILE A 39 2.11 16.33 -17.74
C ILE A 39 2.38 17.73 -18.28
N GLN A 40 1.35 18.49 -18.66
CA GLN A 40 1.53 19.88 -19.07
C GLN A 40 2.09 20.75 -17.93
N VAL A 41 1.55 20.63 -16.72
CA VAL A 41 2.04 21.36 -15.54
C VAL A 41 3.49 20.97 -15.20
N ALA A 42 3.87 19.71 -15.40
CA ALA A 42 5.24 19.26 -15.20
C ALA A 42 6.24 19.95 -16.14
N GLY A 43 5.82 20.30 -17.36
CA GLY A 43 6.63 21.08 -18.31
C GLY A 43 7.07 22.44 -17.76
N GLU A 44 6.31 23.00 -16.82
CA GLU A 44 6.55 24.32 -16.24
C GLU A 44 7.47 24.29 -15.00
N LEU A 45 7.86 23.10 -14.53
CA LEU A 45 8.81 22.95 -13.43
C LEU A 45 10.21 23.29 -13.92
N TRP A 46 10.82 24.38 -13.44
CA TRP A 46 12.24 24.63 -13.70
C TRP A 46 13.11 23.47 -13.18
N LEU A 47 14.23 23.17 -13.85
CA LEU A 47 15.33 22.27 -13.45
C LEU A 47 16.65 23.05 -13.31
N PRO A 48 17.58 22.67 -12.41
CA PRO A 48 18.87 23.36 -12.27
C PRO A 48 19.72 23.31 -13.54
N SER A 49 19.46 22.31 -14.38
CA SER A 49 20.12 22.08 -15.68
C SER A 49 19.55 22.94 -16.81
N ASP A 50 18.47 23.69 -16.60
CA ASP A 50 17.87 24.50 -17.66
C ASP A 50 18.79 25.68 -18.04
N GLN A 51 19.01 25.86 -19.34
CA GLN A 51 19.89 26.92 -19.87
C GLN A 51 19.39 28.32 -19.52
N GLU A 52 18.08 28.51 -19.46
CA GLU A 52 17.43 29.80 -19.20
C GLU A 52 16.97 29.97 -17.75
N LEU A 53 17.49 29.15 -16.81
CA LEU A 53 17.11 29.23 -15.41
C LEU A 53 17.42 30.63 -14.84
N PRO A 54 16.42 31.40 -14.38
CA PRO A 54 16.71 32.72 -13.84
C PRO A 54 17.56 32.62 -12.57
N PRO A 55 18.55 33.50 -12.34
CA PRO A 55 19.55 33.32 -11.28
C PRO A 55 19.00 33.19 -9.86
N HIS A 56 17.78 33.66 -9.57
CA HIS A 56 17.17 33.50 -8.25
C HIS A 56 16.58 32.10 -8.01
N TYR A 57 16.27 31.34 -9.07
CA TYR A 57 15.75 29.97 -8.95
C TYR A 57 16.80 28.93 -8.53
N SER A 58 18.09 29.30 -8.51
CA SER A 58 19.16 28.48 -7.94
C SER A 58 19.23 28.57 -6.41
N GLN A 59 18.46 29.47 -5.77
CA GLN A 59 18.47 29.61 -4.32
C GLN A 59 17.84 28.38 -3.64
N PRO A 60 18.30 27.99 -2.43
CA PRO A 60 17.80 26.81 -1.72
C PRO A 60 16.29 26.76 -1.50
N ILE A 61 15.62 27.91 -1.34
CA ILE A 61 14.16 27.96 -1.15
C ILE A 61 13.38 27.52 -2.40
N HIS A 62 13.91 27.79 -3.60
CA HIS A 62 13.30 27.37 -4.86
C HIS A 62 13.57 25.90 -5.15
N HIS A 63 14.69 25.37 -4.66
CA HIS A 63 14.95 23.94 -4.64
C HIS A 63 13.93 23.19 -3.77
N GLU A 64 13.74 23.62 -2.52
CA GLU A 64 12.77 23.04 -1.58
C GLU A 64 11.37 23.03 -2.19
N SER A 65 10.99 24.17 -2.79
CA SER A 65 9.67 24.30 -3.37
C SER A 65 9.48 23.39 -4.59
N ARG A 66 10.50 23.24 -5.44
CA ARG A 66 10.48 22.38 -6.64
C ARG A 66 10.26 20.91 -6.28
N GLN A 67 11.04 20.38 -5.33
CA GLN A 67 10.87 19.00 -4.88
C GLN A 67 9.49 18.78 -4.26
N ARG A 68 9.02 19.72 -3.43
CA ARG A 68 7.67 19.70 -2.87
C ARG A 68 6.58 19.69 -3.95
N TRP A 69 6.67 20.58 -4.94
CA TRP A 69 5.67 20.68 -6.00
C TRP A 69 5.67 19.46 -6.92
N ALA A 70 6.86 18.94 -7.27
CA ALA A 70 6.98 17.71 -8.04
C ALA A 70 6.35 16.52 -7.30
N SER A 71 6.65 16.38 -6.00
CA SER A 71 6.05 15.36 -5.14
C SER A 71 4.51 15.46 -5.07
N GLN A 72 3.98 16.68 -4.89
CA GLN A 72 2.52 16.91 -4.86
C GLN A 72 1.86 16.62 -6.20
N LEU A 73 2.52 16.96 -7.31
CA LEU A 73 2.01 16.68 -8.65
C LEU A 73 2.01 15.18 -8.95
N LEU A 74 3.07 14.46 -8.59
CA LEU A 74 3.13 12.99 -8.68
C LEU A 74 2.01 12.34 -7.88
N ASP A 75 1.78 12.77 -6.63
CA ASP A 75 0.68 12.26 -5.80
C ASP A 75 -0.69 12.55 -6.41
N LYS A 76 -0.90 13.77 -6.90
CA LYS A 76 -2.14 14.13 -7.58
C LYS A 76 -2.37 13.28 -8.83
N MET A 77 -1.34 13.08 -9.65
CA MET A 77 -1.40 12.22 -10.84
C MET A 77 -1.70 10.77 -10.46
N PHE A 78 -1.07 10.24 -9.41
CA PHE A 78 -1.38 8.91 -8.92
C PHE A 78 -2.82 8.80 -8.39
N GLN A 79 -3.36 9.81 -7.71
CA GLN A 79 -4.74 9.76 -7.20
C GLN A 79 -5.80 9.76 -8.30
N ILE A 80 -5.54 10.43 -9.42
CA ILE A 80 -6.48 10.52 -10.55
C ILE A 80 -6.23 9.47 -11.62
N SER A 81 -5.16 8.66 -11.51
CA SER A 81 -4.85 7.66 -12.52
C SER A 81 -5.84 6.50 -12.48
N THR A 82 -6.43 6.26 -13.64
CA THR A 82 -7.31 5.13 -13.97
C THR A 82 -6.65 4.32 -15.08
N GLU A 83 -7.19 3.13 -15.38
CA GLU A 83 -6.75 2.33 -16.53
C GLU A 83 -6.75 3.15 -17.83
N GLU A 84 -7.90 3.73 -18.19
CA GLU A 84 -8.05 4.56 -19.40
C GLU A 84 -7.04 5.72 -19.49
N THR A 85 -6.77 6.41 -18.38
CA THR A 85 -5.86 7.56 -18.42
C THR A 85 -4.39 7.15 -18.52
N LEU A 86 -4.03 5.97 -17.99
CA LEU A 86 -2.65 5.48 -17.98
C LEU A 86 -2.21 4.90 -19.34
N GLU A 87 -3.13 4.43 -20.16
CA GLU A 87 -2.84 4.06 -21.55
C GLU A 87 -2.28 5.25 -22.33
N ALA A 88 -2.82 6.45 -22.10
CA ALA A 88 -2.38 7.68 -22.75
C ALA A 88 -1.06 8.26 -22.19
N LEU A 89 -0.60 7.79 -21.03
CA LEU A 89 0.62 8.30 -20.39
C LEU A 89 1.88 7.69 -21.03
N ASP A 90 2.63 8.48 -21.81
CA ASP A 90 3.92 8.08 -22.35
C ASP A 90 5.06 8.41 -21.38
N PHE A 91 5.72 7.39 -20.81
CA PHE A 91 6.88 7.57 -19.92
C PHE A 91 8.14 8.09 -20.63
N ARG A 92 8.14 8.16 -21.97
CA ARG A 92 9.18 8.82 -22.77
C ARG A 92 8.93 10.32 -22.96
N ASN A 93 7.81 10.83 -22.44
CA ASN A 93 7.52 12.25 -22.50
C ASN A 93 8.57 13.05 -21.70
N GLU A 94 9.15 14.08 -22.32
CA GLU A 94 10.16 14.92 -21.68
C GLU A 94 9.65 15.60 -20.41
N GLN A 95 8.37 15.96 -20.35
CA GLN A 95 7.75 16.57 -19.17
C GLN A 95 7.56 15.54 -18.03
N TRP A 96 7.34 14.26 -18.34
CA TRP A 96 7.39 13.19 -17.33
C TRP A 96 8.80 13.05 -16.75
N ASN A 97 9.82 12.97 -17.61
CA ASN A 97 11.21 12.93 -17.19
C ASN A 97 11.57 14.16 -16.32
N ARG A 98 11.10 15.34 -16.71
CA ARG A 98 11.26 16.60 -15.98
C ARG A 98 10.61 16.56 -14.60
N LEU A 99 9.41 15.98 -14.48
CA LEU A 99 8.72 15.80 -13.20
C LEU A 99 9.52 14.93 -12.23
N VAL A 100 9.96 13.76 -12.69
CA VAL A 100 10.71 12.80 -11.86
C VAL A 100 12.06 13.40 -11.47
N ASN A 101 12.75 14.08 -12.40
CA ASN A 101 13.98 14.81 -12.09
C ASN A 101 13.74 15.91 -11.07
N ALA A 102 12.68 16.72 -11.21
CA ALA A 102 12.35 17.79 -10.26
C ALA A 102 12.16 17.26 -8.81
N ALA A 103 11.64 16.04 -8.65
CA ALA A 103 11.54 15.37 -7.35
C ALA A 103 12.90 14.83 -6.86
N ALA A 104 13.78 14.42 -7.77
CA ALA A 104 15.04 13.74 -7.51
C ALA A 104 16.23 14.65 -7.17
N ILE A 105 16.17 15.96 -7.42
CA ILE A 105 17.33 16.83 -7.20
C ILE A 105 17.63 16.93 -5.69
N PRO A 106 18.83 16.54 -5.23
CA PRO A 106 19.18 16.55 -3.82
C PRO A 106 19.39 17.98 -3.31
N HIS A 107 19.02 18.25 -2.06
CA HIS A 107 19.37 19.51 -1.40
C HIS A 107 20.89 19.56 -1.11
N GLU A 108 21.62 20.49 -1.74
CA GLU A 108 23.07 20.65 -1.52
C GLU A 108 23.41 21.22 -0.13
N THR A 109 22.49 21.97 0.48
CA THR A 109 22.77 22.68 1.73
C THR A 109 22.54 21.78 2.94
N ALA A 110 23.52 21.77 3.86
CA ALA A 110 23.52 21.12 5.18
C ALA A 110 22.40 21.56 6.15
N ILE A 111 21.35 22.24 5.68
CA ILE A 111 20.15 22.53 6.47
C ILE A 111 19.34 21.22 6.51
N ASP A 112 19.69 20.39 7.49
CA ASP A 112 19.04 19.12 7.78
C ASP A 112 17.53 19.34 8.02
N ARG A 113 16.71 19.13 6.99
CA ARG A 113 15.23 19.14 7.08
C ARG A 113 14.63 17.79 6.72
N PRO A 114 15.09 16.72 7.37
CA PRO A 114 14.75 15.35 7.00
C PRO A 114 13.26 15.08 7.17
N LYS A 115 12.59 15.76 8.13
CA LYS A 115 11.15 15.67 8.35
C LYS A 115 10.32 16.18 7.17
N LYS A 116 10.81 17.15 6.41
CA LYS A 116 10.10 17.70 5.24
C LYS A 116 10.52 17.00 3.96
N GLU A 117 11.82 16.88 3.75
CA GLU A 117 12.39 16.22 2.57
C GLU A 117 11.96 14.75 2.52
N GLY A 118 12.00 14.04 3.65
CA GLY A 118 11.57 12.66 3.76
C GLY A 118 10.12 12.42 3.35
N VAL A 119 9.21 13.34 3.72
CA VAL A 119 7.81 13.28 3.28
C VAL A 119 7.73 13.35 1.75
N TRP A 120 8.43 14.28 1.12
CA TRP A 120 8.37 14.44 -0.34
C TRP A 120 9.03 13.28 -1.09
N LEU A 121 10.14 12.74 -0.56
CA LEU A 121 10.79 11.55 -1.11
C LEU A 121 9.86 10.34 -1.05
N CYS A 122 9.30 10.06 0.13
CA CYS A 122 8.35 8.97 0.33
C CYS A 122 7.13 9.12 -0.59
N THR A 123 6.50 10.30 -0.61
CA THR A 123 5.36 10.56 -1.49
C THR A 123 5.73 10.36 -2.95
N SER A 124 6.88 10.88 -3.42
CA SER A 124 7.30 10.72 -4.81
C SER A 124 7.51 9.26 -5.19
N LEU A 125 8.23 8.49 -4.37
CA LEU A 125 8.49 7.07 -4.61
C LEU A 125 7.20 6.24 -4.60
N GLN A 126 6.30 6.48 -3.64
CA GLN A 126 4.99 5.81 -3.58
C GLN A 126 4.14 6.12 -4.81
N SER A 127 4.12 7.37 -5.26
CA SER A 127 3.33 7.78 -6.42
C SER A 127 3.89 7.23 -7.73
N ILE A 128 5.22 7.24 -7.90
CA ILE A 128 5.88 6.63 -9.07
C ILE A 128 5.60 5.12 -9.08
N HIS A 129 5.82 4.44 -7.94
CA HIS A 129 5.51 3.01 -7.79
C HIS A 129 4.05 2.72 -8.11
N GLY A 130 3.11 3.54 -7.64
CA GLY A 130 1.70 3.35 -7.89
C GLY A 130 1.27 3.58 -9.32
N ILE A 131 1.79 4.61 -9.99
CA ILE A 131 1.55 4.88 -11.42
C ILE A 131 2.10 3.73 -12.27
N VAL A 132 3.33 3.29 -11.98
CA VAL A 132 3.97 2.14 -12.64
C VAL A 132 3.17 0.86 -12.44
N SER A 133 2.75 0.58 -11.20
CA SER A 133 2.00 -0.64 -10.87
C SER A 133 0.65 -0.69 -11.57
N ARG A 134 -0.06 0.44 -11.65
CA ARG A 134 -1.33 0.49 -12.39
C ARG A 134 -1.10 0.34 -13.89
N LYS A 135 -0.09 0.99 -14.48
CA LYS A 135 0.20 0.86 -15.92
C LYS A 135 0.53 -0.59 -16.32
N GLN A 136 1.30 -1.29 -15.49
CA GLN A 136 1.59 -2.71 -15.71
C GLN A 136 0.37 -3.62 -15.57
N GLY A 137 -0.59 -3.28 -14.70
CA GLY A 137 -1.83 -4.06 -14.59
C GLY A 137 -2.70 -4.02 -15.86
N ILE A 138 -2.50 -3.02 -16.72
CA ILE A 138 -3.21 -2.83 -18.00
C ILE A 138 -2.47 -3.56 -19.12
N SER A 139 -1.14 -3.48 -19.11
CA SER A 139 -0.29 -4.15 -20.08
C SER A 139 -0.33 -5.67 -19.85
N GLN A 140 -0.57 -6.44 -20.90
CA GLN A 140 -0.36 -7.90 -20.87
C GLN A 140 1.13 -8.27 -20.71
N ASP A 141 2.03 -7.29 -20.83
CA ASP A 141 3.46 -7.44 -20.57
C ASP A 141 3.74 -7.12 -19.10
N ASP A 142 4.12 -8.15 -18.34
CA ASP A 142 4.33 -8.14 -16.89
C ASP A 142 5.47 -7.23 -16.41
N ASN A 143 6.22 -6.63 -17.33
CA ASN A 143 7.27 -5.66 -17.04
C ASN A 143 7.05 -4.41 -17.91
N ILE A 144 7.36 -3.23 -17.36
CA ILE A 144 7.49 -2.04 -18.22
C ILE A 144 8.72 -2.32 -19.05
N PRO A 145 8.61 -2.43 -20.38
CA PRO A 145 9.78 -2.70 -21.19
C PRO A 145 10.81 -1.58 -20.96
N SER A 146 12.09 -1.93 -20.84
CA SER A 146 13.23 -0.98 -20.77
C SER A 146 13.13 0.22 -21.73
N HIS A 147 12.44 0.08 -22.85
CA HIS A 147 12.28 1.13 -23.86
C HIS A 147 11.21 2.18 -23.52
N GLU A 148 10.32 1.95 -22.55
CA GLU A 148 9.30 2.93 -22.16
C GLU A 148 9.84 4.00 -21.22
N LEU A 149 10.84 3.70 -20.39
CA LEU A 149 11.47 4.69 -19.50
C LEU A 149 12.78 5.23 -20.12
N GLN A 150 12.91 6.55 -20.17
CA GLN A 150 14.18 7.19 -20.56
C GLN A 150 15.26 6.92 -19.52
N SER A 151 16.51 6.80 -19.96
CA SER A 151 17.68 6.60 -19.08
C SER A 151 17.79 7.67 -17.99
N ASP A 152 17.43 8.91 -18.31
CA ASP A 152 17.43 10.02 -17.35
C ASP A 152 16.34 9.85 -16.28
N THR A 153 15.18 9.31 -16.63
CA THR A 153 14.12 8.97 -15.68
C THR A 153 14.57 7.87 -14.73
N LEU A 154 15.21 6.81 -15.24
CA LEU A 154 15.78 5.73 -14.43
C LEU A 154 16.83 6.26 -13.45
N LEU A 155 17.73 7.13 -13.92
CA LEU A 155 18.74 7.78 -13.09
C LEU A 155 18.11 8.67 -12.00
N ALA A 156 17.03 9.39 -12.34
CA ALA A 156 16.30 10.21 -11.37
C ALA A 156 15.62 9.36 -10.28
N ILE A 157 14.98 8.24 -10.65
CA ILE A 157 14.42 7.29 -9.68
C ILE A 157 15.51 6.72 -8.77
N ARG A 158 16.65 6.30 -9.34
CA ARG A 158 17.80 5.82 -8.56
C ARG A 158 18.29 6.87 -7.55
N ARG A 159 18.39 8.14 -7.96
CA ARG A 159 18.76 9.26 -7.05
C ARG A 159 17.75 9.47 -5.93
N LEU A 160 16.45 9.35 -6.22
CA LEU A 160 15.39 9.39 -5.18
C LEU A 160 15.59 8.28 -4.15
N ILE A 161 15.83 7.04 -4.60
CA ILE A 161 16.05 5.89 -3.71
C ILE A 161 17.30 6.10 -2.87
N GLU A 162 18.42 6.47 -3.49
CA GLU A 162 19.69 6.73 -2.81
C GLU A 162 19.52 7.78 -1.71
N ARG A 163 18.87 8.90 -2.04
CA ARG A 163 18.61 9.97 -1.09
C ARG A 163 17.67 9.54 0.03
N ALA A 164 16.64 8.76 -0.28
CA ALA A 164 15.72 8.24 0.72
C ALA A 164 16.41 7.28 1.69
N TYR A 165 17.30 6.41 1.21
CA TYR A 165 18.11 5.53 2.08
C TYR A 165 19.07 6.32 2.99
N GLN A 166 19.70 7.39 2.48
CA GLN A 166 20.53 8.28 3.31
C GLN A 166 19.75 8.96 4.43
N LEU A 167 18.44 9.17 4.26
CA LEU A 167 17.57 9.82 5.23
C LEU A 167 16.67 8.83 5.99
N ALA A 168 16.74 7.53 5.70
CA ALA A 168 15.79 6.54 6.20
C ALA A 168 15.76 6.47 7.73
N GLU A 169 16.92 6.63 8.38
CA GLU A 169 17.04 6.70 9.85
C GLU A 169 16.21 7.82 10.48
N LYS A 170 15.82 8.82 9.68
CA LYS A 170 15.10 10.02 10.12
C LYS A 170 13.61 9.97 9.82
N PHE A 171 13.15 8.93 9.12
CA PHE A 171 11.75 8.74 8.78
C PHE A 171 11.01 8.15 9.97
N SER A 172 9.73 8.47 10.12
CA SER A 172 8.87 7.72 11.05
C SER A 172 8.74 6.26 10.60
N LEU A 173 8.38 5.35 11.50
CA LEU A 173 8.32 3.92 11.16
C LEU A 173 7.27 3.61 10.08
N ASP A 174 6.15 4.33 10.04
CA ASP A 174 5.16 4.21 8.97
C ASP A 174 5.73 4.68 7.61
N GLN A 175 6.49 5.77 7.61
CA GLN A 175 7.20 6.24 6.41
C GLN A 175 8.28 5.25 5.96
N ALA A 176 9.00 4.63 6.91
CA ALA A 176 9.99 3.60 6.63
C ALA A 176 9.34 2.37 5.95
N CYS A 177 8.16 1.94 6.44
CA CYS A 177 7.39 0.86 5.81
C CYS A 177 6.97 1.23 4.38
N GLN A 178 6.43 2.43 4.18
CA GLN A 178 6.00 2.90 2.86
C GLN A 178 7.19 3.08 1.90
N LEU A 179 8.32 3.58 2.39
CA LEU A 179 9.56 3.70 1.63
C LEU A 179 9.99 2.31 1.15
N HIS A 180 10.17 1.37 2.08
CA HIS A 180 10.63 0.03 1.73
C HIS A 180 9.71 -0.64 0.72
N TRP A 181 8.40 -0.60 0.95
CA TRP A 181 7.41 -1.12 0.01
C TRP A 181 7.52 -0.49 -1.39
N SER A 182 7.58 0.84 -1.48
CA SER A 182 7.64 1.52 -2.78
C SER A 182 8.95 1.23 -3.53
N VAL A 183 10.08 1.16 -2.82
CA VAL A 183 11.38 0.89 -3.43
C VAL A 183 11.47 -0.56 -3.90
N GLU A 184 11.10 -1.53 -3.05
CA GLU A 184 11.07 -2.94 -3.47
C GLU A 184 10.06 -3.16 -4.61
N GLY A 185 8.96 -2.43 -4.59
CA GLY A 185 7.95 -2.43 -5.64
C GLY A 185 8.46 -1.90 -6.97
N LEU A 186 9.33 -0.87 -6.95
CA LEU A 186 9.99 -0.34 -8.14
C LEU A 186 11.04 -1.33 -8.67
N TYR A 187 11.90 -1.89 -7.80
CA TYR A 187 12.89 -2.89 -8.22
C TYR A 187 12.24 -4.12 -8.84
N ALA A 188 11.11 -4.58 -8.29
CA ALA A 188 10.37 -5.73 -8.81
C ALA A 188 9.68 -5.45 -10.16
N ARG A 189 9.49 -4.18 -10.53
CA ARG A 189 8.70 -3.76 -11.71
C ARG A 189 9.54 -3.14 -12.82
N ILE A 190 10.69 -2.58 -12.46
CA ILE A 190 11.61 -1.90 -13.36
C ILE A 190 13.01 -2.49 -13.10
N PRO A 191 13.30 -3.68 -13.65
CA PRO A 191 14.56 -4.39 -13.39
C PRO A 191 15.81 -3.62 -13.86
N GLU A 192 15.64 -2.61 -14.70
CA GLU A 192 16.70 -1.71 -15.18
C GLU A 192 17.20 -0.73 -14.10
N ILE A 193 16.43 -0.51 -13.03
CA ILE A 193 16.91 0.28 -11.89
C ILE A 193 17.97 -0.54 -11.16
N GLU A 194 19.21 -0.06 -11.19
CA GLU A 194 20.30 -0.63 -10.40
C GLU A 194 19.92 -0.71 -8.92
N ARG A 195 19.95 -1.92 -8.36
CA ARG A 195 19.62 -2.14 -6.95
C ARG A 195 20.73 -1.59 -6.06
N LEU A 196 20.39 -0.56 -5.29
CA LEU A 196 21.30 0.04 -4.33
C LEU A 196 21.38 -0.82 -3.05
N PRO A 197 22.53 -0.82 -2.36
CA PRO A 197 22.62 -1.37 -1.02
C PRO A 197 21.57 -0.71 -0.12
N GLN A 198 20.75 -1.53 0.54
CA GLN A 198 19.76 -1.04 1.49
C GLN A 198 20.45 -0.46 2.73
N SER A 199 19.79 0.48 3.40
CA SER A 199 20.27 0.98 4.70
C SER A 199 20.08 -0.10 5.76
N ASP A 200 21.17 -0.59 6.36
CA ASP A 200 21.11 -1.56 7.46
C ASP A 200 20.20 -1.08 8.59
N SER A 201 20.27 0.21 8.92
CA SER A 201 19.39 0.83 9.93
C SER A 201 17.91 0.78 9.55
N LEU A 202 17.56 0.92 8.26
CA LEU A 202 16.18 0.78 7.80
C LEU A 202 15.70 -0.67 8.00
N LEU A 203 16.52 -1.65 7.61
CA LEU A 203 16.16 -3.06 7.73
C LEU A 203 16.03 -3.48 9.20
N ASP A 204 16.99 -3.12 10.05
CA ASP A 204 16.95 -3.39 11.48
C ASP A 204 15.69 -2.84 12.18
N ARG A 205 15.16 -1.72 11.67
CA ARG A 205 13.92 -1.11 12.18
C ARG A 205 12.68 -1.88 11.70
N LEU A 206 12.66 -2.30 10.44
CA LEU A 206 11.54 -3.04 9.84
C LEU A 206 11.48 -4.49 10.32
N ASP A 207 12.62 -5.13 10.57
CA ASP A 207 12.70 -6.52 11.04
C ASP A 207 12.05 -6.75 12.40
N LYS A 208 11.88 -5.68 13.20
CA LYS A 208 11.16 -5.71 14.48
C LYS A 208 9.65 -5.80 14.31
N LEU A 209 9.13 -5.44 13.14
CA LEU A 209 7.70 -5.48 12.91
C LEU A 209 7.25 -6.93 12.69
N PRO A 210 6.14 -7.34 13.30
CA PRO A 210 5.59 -8.68 13.10
C PRO A 210 4.83 -8.78 11.77
N PHE A 211 5.10 -7.88 10.82
CA PHE A 211 4.55 -7.93 9.48
C PHE A 211 5.54 -7.37 8.46
N GLU A 212 5.37 -7.79 7.21
CA GLU A 212 6.09 -7.27 6.05
C GLU A 212 5.15 -7.23 4.85
N ILE A 213 5.47 -6.40 3.87
CA ILE A 213 4.74 -6.34 2.61
C ILE A 213 5.73 -6.65 1.51
N VAL A 214 5.40 -7.64 0.69
CA VAL A 214 6.24 -8.12 -0.41
C VAL A 214 5.57 -7.70 -1.71
N PRO A 215 6.04 -6.61 -2.35
CA PRO A 215 5.54 -6.19 -3.65
C PRO A 215 5.79 -7.27 -4.70
N ARG A 216 4.80 -7.57 -5.54
CA ARG A 216 4.85 -8.71 -6.50
C ARG A 216 5.34 -10.01 -5.87
N GLY A 217 4.93 -10.29 -4.63
CA GLY A 217 5.24 -11.58 -4.03
C GLY A 217 4.56 -12.75 -4.74
N LEU A 218 3.45 -12.50 -5.45
CA LEU A 218 2.86 -13.45 -6.38
C LEU A 218 2.88 -12.88 -7.80
N ASP A 219 3.44 -13.67 -8.71
CA ASP A 219 3.33 -13.43 -10.15
C ASP A 219 2.10 -14.17 -10.68
N TRP A 220 1.05 -13.41 -11.00
CA TRP A 220 -0.23 -13.96 -11.42
C TRP A 220 -0.16 -14.71 -12.74
N SER A 221 0.79 -14.37 -13.63
CA SER A 221 0.96 -15.03 -14.94
C SER A 221 1.26 -16.52 -14.81
N ASN A 222 1.88 -16.94 -13.71
CA ASN A 222 2.16 -18.34 -13.38
C ASN A 222 0.92 -19.10 -12.88
N VAL A 223 -0.18 -18.40 -12.59
CA VAL A 223 -1.37 -18.93 -11.93
C VAL A 223 -2.60 -18.90 -12.85
N CYS A 224 -2.83 -17.77 -13.52
CA CYS A 224 -3.88 -17.53 -14.52
C CYS A 224 -3.53 -16.28 -15.37
N ASP A 225 -4.42 -15.87 -16.27
CA ASP A 225 -4.26 -14.60 -17.00
C ASP A 225 -4.28 -13.40 -16.02
N PRO A 226 -3.21 -12.58 -15.95
CA PRO A 226 -3.14 -11.40 -15.09
C PRO A 226 -4.30 -10.42 -15.27
N GLY A 227 -4.81 -10.27 -16.49
CA GLY A 227 -5.92 -9.36 -16.81
C GLY A 227 -7.29 -9.87 -16.35
N GLN A 228 -7.41 -11.16 -16.02
CA GLN A 228 -8.67 -11.80 -15.61
C GLN A 228 -8.64 -12.34 -14.18
N VAL A 229 -7.58 -12.08 -13.40
CA VAL A 229 -7.37 -12.66 -12.07
C VAL A 229 -8.61 -12.51 -11.17
N CYS A 230 -9.18 -11.30 -11.09
CA CYS A 230 -10.33 -11.03 -10.23
C CYS A 230 -11.59 -11.79 -10.70
N GLU A 231 -11.88 -11.75 -11.99
CA GLU A 231 -13.02 -12.44 -12.61
C GLU A 231 -12.96 -13.94 -12.30
N VAL A 232 -11.84 -14.59 -12.61
CA VAL A 232 -11.67 -16.04 -12.41
C VAL A 232 -11.75 -16.41 -10.92
N LEU A 233 -11.21 -15.59 -10.01
CA LEU A 233 -11.33 -15.82 -8.56
C LEU A 233 -12.78 -15.68 -8.07
N VAL A 234 -13.51 -14.67 -8.55
CA VAL A 234 -14.92 -14.45 -8.20
C VAL A 234 -15.80 -15.60 -8.67
N GLU A 235 -15.55 -16.12 -9.87
CA GLU A 235 -16.26 -17.29 -10.40
C GLU A 235 -15.92 -18.60 -9.66
N SER A 236 -14.65 -18.77 -9.30
CA SER A 236 -14.16 -20.02 -8.69
C SER A 236 -14.49 -20.14 -7.20
N ILE A 237 -14.64 -19.02 -6.49
CA ILE A 237 -14.82 -19.01 -5.04
C ILE A 237 -16.30 -18.76 -4.70
N PRO A 238 -16.93 -19.58 -3.84
CA PRO A 238 -18.34 -19.46 -3.49
C PRO A 238 -18.59 -18.32 -2.49
N PHE A 239 -18.36 -17.07 -2.90
CA PHE A 239 -18.58 -15.88 -2.08
C PHE A 239 -20.05 -15.75 -1.66
N SER A 240 -20.26 -15.34 -0.41
CA SER A 240 -21.59 -14.96 0.06
C SER A 240 -21.53 -13.68 0.89
N LYS A 241 -22.54 -12.82 0.71
CA LYS A 241 -22.75 -11.63 1.56
C LYS A 241 -23.66 -12.04 2.70
N GLU A 242 -23.12 -12.06 3.91
CA GLU A 242 -23.89 -12.42 5.10
C GLU A 242 -24.39 -11.19 5.85
N THR A 243 -25.42 -11.40 6.65
CA THR A 243 -25.97 -10.37 7.54
C THR A 243 -25.40 -10.54 8.93
N ILE A 244 -24.69 -9.52 9.42
CA ILE A 244 -24.10 -9.50 10.75
C ILE A 244 -24.95 -8.67 11.72
N ILE A 245 -24.97 -9.10 12.98
CA ILE A 245 -25.59 -8.34 14.07
C ILE A 245 -24.50 -7.54 14.78
N THR A 246 -24.57 -6.22 14.64
CA THR A 246 -23.65 -5.28 15.29
C THR A 246 -23.75 -5.34 16.81
N ARG A 247 -22.78 -4.73 17.52
CA ARG A 247 -22.81 -4.64 19.00
C ARG A 247 -24.09 -3.97 19.55
N LYS A 248 -24.73 -3.11 18.74
CA LYS A 248 -25.98 -2.41 19.09
C LYS A 248 -27.25 -3.23 18.74
N GLY A 249 -27.10 -4.47 18.28
CA GLY A 249 -28.24 -5.31 17.87
C GLY A 249 -28.78 -5.00 16.46
N VAL A 250 -28.18 -4.04 15.75
CA VAL A 250 -28.60 -3.69 14.38
C VAL A 250 -28.09 -4.75 13.40
N SER A 251 -29.00 -5.21 12.54
CA SER A 251 -28.73 -6.11 11.42
C SER A 251 -28.12 -5.31 10.26
N VAL A 252 -26.92 -5.67 9.82
CA VAL A 252 -26.22 -5.01 8.71
C VAL A 252 -25.72 -6.08 7.75
N GLN A 253 -26.09 -5.96 6.48
CA GLN A 253 -25.52 -6.80 5.43
C GLN A 253 -24.06 -6.40 5.20
N GLU A 254 -23.15 -7.36 5.22
CA GLU A 254 -21.76 -7.10 4.85
C GLU A 254 -21.70 -6.64 3.39
N ARG A 255 -20.97 -5.55 3.13
CA ARG A 255 -20.77 -5.05 1.77
C ARG A 255 -19.86 -5.96 0.95
N ARG A 256 -18.87 -6.56 1.60
CA ARG A 256 -17.94 -7.53 1.02
C ARG A 256 -18.53 -8.94 1.01
N GLY A 257 -18.27 -9.70 -0.06
CA GLY A 257 -18.48 -11.13 -0.08
C GLY A 257 -17.41 -11.84 0.74
N THR A 258 -17.76 -12.92 1.44
CA THR A 258 -16.79 -13.73 2.19
C THR A 258 -16.99 -15.22 1.90
N ALA A 259 -15.90 -15.98 1.88
CA ALA A 259 -15.91 -17.44 1.82
C ALA A 259 -14.80 -18.03 2.71
N TRP A 260 -15.09 -19.13 3.40
CA TRP A 260 -14.09 -19.92 4.10
C TRP A 260 -13.84 -21.18 3.29
N ILE A 261 -12.65 -21.31 2.73
CA ILE A 261 -12.23 -22.49 1.97
C ILE A 261 -11.15 -23.23 2.76
N ALA A 262 -11.21 -24.55 2.80
CA ALA A 262 -10.29 -25.34 3.60
C ALA A 262 -10.22 -26.79 3.13
N ASP A 263 -9.12 -27.46 3.47
CA ASP A 263 -9.00 -28.90 3.29
C ASP A 263 -10.11 -29.68 4.03
N PRO A 264 -10.50 -30.88 3.57
CA PRO A 264 -11.66 -31.62 4.08
C PRO A 264 -11.67 -31.87 5.60
N GLN A 265 -10.50 -31.92 6.24
CA GLN A 265 -10.36 -32.20 7.67
C GLN A 265 -10.43 -30.94 8.55
N ILE A 266 -10.44 -29.77 7.95
CA ILE A 266 -10.46 -28.50 8.66
C ILE A 266 -11.90 -28.07 8.86
N GLY A 267 -12.20 -27.73 10.11
CA GLY A 267 -13.52 -27.26 10.50
C GLY A 267 -13.81 -25.81 10.15
N SER A 268 -14.80 -25.25 10.83
CA SER A 268 -15.26 -23.88 10.61
C SER A 268 -14.27 -22.81 11.08
N LEU A 269 -14.43 -21.60 10.56
CA LEU A 269 -13.76 -20.38 11.04
C LEU A 269 -14.73 -19.54 11.87
N ALA A 270 -14.37 -19.19 13.10
CA ALA A 270 -15.07 -18.18 13.86
C ALA A 270 -14.58 -16.79 13.43
N TYR A 271 -15.42 -16.00 12.75
CA TYR A 271 -15.03 -14.70 12.21
C TYR A 271 -16.19 -13.70 12.32
N SER A 272 -15.94 -12.46 12.73
CA SER A 272 -16.97 -11.40 12.89
C SER A 272 -18.22 -11.84 13.72
N GLY A 273 -18.03 -12.76 14.67
CA GLY A 273 -19.13 -13.29 15.49
C GLY A 273 -20.05 -14.31 14.80
N LYS A 274 -19.72 -14.74 13.57
CA LYS A 274 -20.32 -15.87 12.86
C LYS A 274 -19.35 -17.07 12.81
N LEU A 275 -19.88 -18.22 12.44
CA LEU A 275 -19.13 -19.45 12.23
C LEU A 275 -19.25 -19.85 10.75
N MET A 276 -18.18 -19.69 9.99
CA MET A 276 -18.16 -19.95 8.56
C MET A 276 -17.86 -21.41 8.28
N VAL A 277 -18.76 -22.09 7.57
CA VAL A 277 -18.60 -23.50 7.20
C VAL A 277 -17.60 -23.60 6.04
N PRO A 278 -16.61 -24.51 6.12
CA PRO A 278 -15.59 -24.65 5.09
C PRO A 278 -16.22 -25.14 3.78
N LYS A 279 -15.67 -24.64 2.67
CA LYS A 279 -15.90 -25.13 1.32
C LYS A 279 -14.60 -25.74 0.78
N PRO A 280 -14.65 -26.68 -0.18
CA PRO A 280 -13.44 -27.20 -0.81
C PRO A 280 -12.59 -26.08 -1.40
N ILE A 281 -11.27 -26.21 -1.31
CA ILE A 281 -10.32 -25.27 -1.91
C ILE A 281 -10.37 -25.44 -3.43
N PRO A 282 -10.66 -24.38 -4.22
CA PRO A 282 -10.55 -24.45 -5.67
C PRO A 282 -9.10 -24.63 -6.12
N ASP A 283 -8.86 -25.36 -7.21
CA ASP A 283 -7.51 -25.63 -7.75
C ASP A 283 -6.69 -24.35 -7.97
N LEU A 284 -7.35 -23.28 -8.42
CA LEU A 284 -6.70 -21.96 -8.60
C LEU A 284 -6.14 -21.43 -7.28
N VAL A 285 -6.92 -21.48 -6.20
CA VAL A 285 -6.48 -20.99 -4.89
C VAL A 285 -5.40 -21.91 -4.30
N LEU A 286 -5.48 -23.22 -4.58
CA LEU A 286 -4.42 -24.15 -4.21
C LEU A 286 -3.10 -23.78 -4.91
N ARG A 287 -3.12 -23.47 -6.22
CA ARG A 287 -1.92 -22.98 -6.94
C ARG A 287 -1.36 -21.69 -6.34
N VAL A 288 -2.23 -20.75 -5.95
CA VAL A 288 -1.81 -19.53 -5.24
C VAL A 288 -1.11 -19.88 -3.92
N MET A 289 -1.69 -20.76 -3.10
CA MET A 289 -1.09 -21.19 -1.83
C MET A 289 0.32 -21.76 -2.03
N ARG A 290 0.49 -22.66 -2.99
CA ARG A 290 1.80 -23.27 -3.30
C ARG A 290 2.80 -22.25 -3.82
N SER A 291 2.38 -21.35 -4.72
CA SER A 291 3.25 -20.29 -5.25
C SER A 291 3.73 -19.33 -4.15
N VAL A 292 2.85 -19.00 -3.20
CA VAL A 292 3.20 -18.14 -2.04
C VAL A 292 4.15 -18.88 -1.08
N GLU A 293 3.95 -20.17 -0.87
CA GLU A 293 4.86 -20.98 -0.04
C GLU A 293 6.26 -21.03 -0.64
N ASP A 294 6.37 -21.33 -1.92
CA ASP A 294 7.64 -21.37 -2.63
C ASP A 294 8.33 -20.00 -2.59
N ARG A 295 7.56 -18.91 -2.79
CA ARG A 295 8.10 -17.54 -2.75
C ARG A 295 8.69 -17.18 -1.39
N LEU A 296 8.03 -17.58 -0.32
CA LEU A 296 8.35 -17.22 1.06
C LEU A 296 9.19 -18.29 1.77
N ASP A 297 9.61 -19.34 1.06
CA ASP A 297 10.32 -20.51 1.60
C ASP A 297 9.59 -21.12 2.82
N LEU A 298 8.27 -21.24 2.71
CA LEU A 298 7.42 -21.76 3.79
C LEU A 298 7.17 -23.26 3.64
N GLY A 299 7.78 -24.03 4.54
CA GLY A 299 7.54 -25.46 4.68
C GLY A 299 8.33 -26.29 3.67
N GLY A 300 9.41 -26.92 4.12
CA GLY A 300 10.36 -27.65 3.27
C GLY A 300 9.82 -28.81 2.43
N ASP A 301 8.56 -29.21 2.62
CA ASP A 301 7.89 -30.29 1.86
C ASP A 301 6.75 -29.78 0.94
N GLY A 302 6.50 -28.46 0.90
CA GLY A 302 5.30 -27.88 0.32
C GLY A 302 4.03 -28.26 1.11
N ASN A 303 2.99 -27.44 1.08
CA ASN A 303 1.75 -27.61 1.88
C ASN A 303 1.80 -27.03 3.31
N PHE A 304 2.26 -25.80 3.44
CA PHE A 304 2.14 -25.06 4.70
C PHE A 304 0.70 -24.58 4.96
N PHE A 305 0.11 -23.84 4.02
CA PHE A 305 -1.27 -23.37 4.02
C PHE A 305 -2.22 -24.47 3.57
N ASP A 306 -3.28 -24.64 4.36
CA ASP A 306 -4.32 -25.66 4.20
C ASP A 306 -5.73 -25.06 4.26
N CYS A 307 -5.85 -23.73 4.39
CA CYS A 307 -7.12 -23.01 4.40
C CYS A 307 -6.96 -21.52 4.06
N ALA A 308 -8.06 -20.87 3.68
CA ALA A 308 -8.08 -19.43 3.38
C ALA A 308 -9.44 -18.78 3.67
N LEU A 309 -9.39 -17.58 4.26
CA LEU A 309 -10.54 -16.66 4.28
C LEU A 309 -10.45 -15.76 3.05
N CYS A 310 -11.40 -15.92 2.14
CA CYS A 310 -11.49 -15.14 0.93
C CYS A 310 -12.44 -13.96 1.15
N ASN A 311 -12.04 -12.77 0.71
CA ASN A 311 -12.86 -11.57 0.74
C ASN A 311 -12.98 -10.99 -0.67
N HIS A 312 -14.21 -10.65 -1.10
CA HIS A 312 -14.51 -9.97 -2.36
C HIS A 312 -15.07 -8.57 -2.09
N TYR A 313 -14.35 -7.57 -2.57
CA TYR A 313 -14.67 -6.15 -2.46
C TYR A 313 -15.20 -5.70 -3.81
N ALA A 314 -16.53 -5.69 -3.94
CA ALA A 314 -17.19 -5.54 -5.23
C ALA A 314 -17.27 -4.10 -5.78
N ASP A 315 -16.86 -3.12 -4.97
CA ASP A 315 -16.98 -1.69 -5.30
C ASP A 315 -16.01 -0.85 -4.45
N ALA A 316 -16.00 0.47 -4.69
CA ALA A 316 -15.18 1.41 -3.93
C ALA A 316 -15.58 1.49 -2.46
N THR A 317 -16.84 1.18 -2.12
CA THR A 317 -17.42 1.38 -0.79
C THR A 317 -17.24 0.18 0.14
N ALA A 318 -16.86 -0.98 -0.41
CA ALA A 318 -16.54 -2.19 0.33
C ALA A 318 -15.21 -2.00 1.07
N ALA A 319 -15.23 -2.26 2.38
CA ALA A 319 -14.08 -2.08 3.26
C ALA A 319 -14.10 -3.08 4.41
N CYS A 320 -12.97 -3.23 5.10
CA CYS A 320 -12.86 -3.92 6.37
C CYS A 320 -12.27 -2.96 7.42
N LYS A 321 -13.02 -2.71 8.49
CA LYS A 321 -12.57 -1.82 9.58
C LYS A 321 -11.40 -2.44 10.34
N PHE A 322 -10.68 -1.63 11.10
CA PHE A 322 -9.64 -2.09 12.01
C PHE A 322 -10.15 -3.24 12.90
N HIS A 323 -9.45 -4.37 12.81
CA HIS A 323 -9.72 -5.60 13.55
C HIS A 323 -8.43 -6.40 13.73
N THR A 324 -8.50 -7.44 14.56
CA THR A 324 -7.50 -8.51 14.60
C THR A 324 -8.17 -9.79 14.12
N ASP A 325 -7.39 -10.67 13.50
CA ASP A 325 -7.90 -11.99 13.20
C ASP A 325 -7.86 -12.87 14.47
N PRO A 326 -8.96 -13.56 14.80
CA PRO A 326 -9.06 -14.28 16.06
C PRO A 326 -8.19 -15.55 16.08
N GLU A 327 -7.79 -15.96 17.29
CA GLU A 327 -7.35 -17.33 17.62
C GLU A 327 -6.05 -17.81 16.94
N HIS A 328 -5.18 -16.88 16.54
CA HIS A 328 -3.80 -17.15 16.18
C HIS A 328 -3.03 -17.77 17.37
N GLY A 329 -2.21 -18.78 17.10
CA GLY A 329 -1.51 -19.57 18.11
C GLY A 329 -2.38 -20.60 18.85
N THR A 330 -3.71 -20.60 18.64
CA THR A 330 -4.61 -21.60 19.25
C THR A 330 -5.24 -22.52 18.21
N PHE A 331 -5.92 -21.97 17.21
CA PHE A 331 -6.53 -22.75 16.12
C PHE A 331 -5.79 -22.58 14.80
N TRP A 332 -5.15 -21.42 14.61
CA TRP A 332 -4.45 -21.05 13.40
C TRP A 332 -2.99 -20.77 13.72
N HIS A 333 -2.09 -21.16 12.82
CA HIS A 333 -0.68 -20.81 12.91
C HIS A 333 -0.53 -19.30 12.93
N ARG A 334 0.51 -18.79 13.61
CA ARG A 334 0.74 -17.35 13.79
C ARG A 334 1.04 -16.63 12.48
N THR A 335 1.71 -17.30 11.54
CA THR A 335 1.90 -16.83 10.17
C THR A 335 0.60 -16.89 9.36
N THR A 336 0.16 -15.74 8.84
CA THR A 336 -0.91 -15.57 7.86
C THR A 336 -0.38 -14.73 6.71
N VAL A 337 -0.80 -15.04 5.48
CA VAL A 337 -0.45 -14.22 4.30
C VAL A 337 -1.72 -13.73 3.62
N VAL A 338 -1.80 -12.44 3.34
CA VAL A 338 -2.86 -11.84 2.52
C VAL A 338 -2.32 -11.65 1.12
N VAL A 339 -2.94 -12.32 0.14
CA VAL A 339 -2.66 -12.11 -1.29
C VAL A 339 -3.66 -11.10 -1.82
N ALA A 340 -3.18 -10.03 -2.47
CA ALA A 340 -4.03 -9.05 -3.15
C ALA A 340 -4.24 -9.43 -4.63
N ALA A 341 -5.47 -9.32 -5.11
CA ALA A 341 -5.87 -9.61 -6.49
C ALA A 341 -6.79 -8.52 -7.03
N GLY A 342 -6.51 -8.08 -8.26
CA GLY A 342 -7.25 -7.02 -8.95
C GLY A 342 -6.93 -5.63 -8.42
N THR A 343 -7.98 -4.81 -8.33
CA THR A 343 -7.85 -3.37 -8.12
C THR A 343 -7.17 -3.01 -6.80
N ASP A 344 -6.34 -1.97 -6.81
CA ASP A 344 -5.62 -1.57 -5.61
C ASP A 344 -6.55 -1.04 -4.50
N ARG A 345 -6.17 -1.33 -3.25
CA ARG A 345 -6.81 -0.79 -2.04
C ARG A 345 -5.77 -0.53 -0.96
N LYS A 346 -6.00 0.49 -0.14
CA LYS A 346 -5.19 0.75 1.04
C LYS A 346 -5.40 -0.33 2.09
N PHE A 347 -4.31 -1.01 2.45
CA PHE A 347 -4.21 -1.86 3.62
C PHE A 347 -3.48 -1.09 4.72
N ALA A 348 -3.99 -1.13 5.94
CA ALA A 348 -3.48 -0.31 7.02
C ALA A 348 -3.22 -1.12 8.28
N PHE A 349 -2.10 -0.85 8.95
CA PHE A 349 -1.76 -1.37 10.28
C PHE A 349 -1.81 -0.26 11.33
N LYS A 350 -2.26 -0.60 12.54
CA LYS A 350 -2.29 0.30 13.68
C LYS A 350 -1.93 -0.46 14.97
N PRO A 351 -0.93 -0.01 15.76
CA PRO A 351 -0.58 -0.66 17.02
C PRO A 351 -1.77 -0.77 17.99
N ILE A 352 -1.79 -1.86 18.77
CA ILE A 352 -2.77 -2.13 19.84
C ILE A 352 -2.14 -1.71 21.16
N GLU A 353 -2.81 -0.82 21.89
CA GLU A 353 -2.42 -0.37 23.24
C GLU A 353 -1.01 0.25 23.37
N THR A 354 -0.27 0.33 22.27
CA THR A 354 1.08 0.88 22.12
C THR A 354 1.10 1.98 21.06
N PHE A 355 2.25 2.61 20.88
CA PHE A 355 2.51 3.62 19.87
C PHE A 355 3.62 3.15 18.92
N TRP A 356 3.69 3.73 17.73
CA TRP A 356 4.78 3.42 16.79
C TRP A 356 6.18 3.67 17.37
N SER A 357 6.32 4.61 18.30
CA SER A 357 7.57 4.88 19.03
C SER A 357 8.03 3.72 19.91
N ASP A 358 7.11 2.86 20.37
CA ASP A 358 7.46 1.66 21.15
C ASP A 358 8.13 0.60 20.27
N TRP A 359 7.83 0.62 18.97
CA TRP A 359 8.43 -0.27 17.95
C TRP A 359 9.70 0.32 17.35
N ASP A 360 9.92 1.62 17.50
CA ASP A 360 11.06 2.34 16.96
C ASP A 360 11.62 3.37 17.97
N PRO A 361 12.46 2.92 18.92
CA PRO A 361 12.99 3.79 19.97
C PRO A 361 13.96 4.86 19.45
N CYS A 362 14.34 4.80 18.17
CA CYS A 362 15.20 5.79 17.52
C CYS A 362 14.45 7.11 17.20
N MET A 363 13.11 7.15 17.35
CA MET A 363 12.28 8.32 17.07
C MET A 363 11.54 8.83 18.32
N VAL A 364 11.86 10.05 18.74
CA VAL A 364 11.35 10.70 19.99
C VAL A 364 10.29 11.80 19.67
N ASP A 365 9.72 11.83 18.47
CA ASP A 365 8.68 12.83 18.14
C ASP A 365 7.27 12.26 18.34
N ASP A 366 6.69 12.59 19.50
CA ASP A 366 5.37 12.15 19.96
C ASP A 366 4.19 12.64 19.11
N SER A 367 4.42 13.52 18.12
CA SER A 367 3.34 14.16 17.36
C SER A 367 2.65 13.26 16.30
N GLN A 368 3.20 12.08 15.98
CA GLN A 368 2.65 11.15 14.97
C GLN A 368 2.10 9.83 15.54
N GLN A 369 1.91 9.75 16.86
CA GLN A 369 1.57 8.53 17.63
C GLN A 369 0.30 7.75 17.21
N SER A 370 -0.58 8.29 16.36
CA SER A 370 -1.92 7.72 16.06
C SER A 370 -2.13 7.29 14.60
N MET A 371 -1.21 7.61 13.68
CA MET A 371 -1.44 7.37 12.26
C MET A 371 -1.25 5.90 11.91
N ALA A 372 -2.18 5.32 11.14
CA ALA A 372 -2.01 3.96 10.66
C ALA A 372 -0.99 3.92 9.51
N ALA A 373 -0.06 2.98 9.54
CA ALA A 373 0.81 2.71 8.39
C ALA A 373 -0.06 2.16 7.26
N SER A 374 -0.33 2.97 6.24
CA SER A 374 -1.26 2.67 5.16
C SER A 374 -0.51 2.55 3.84
N ILE A 375 -0.71 1.44 3.15
CA ILE A 375 0.00 1.08 1.91
C ILE A 375 -1.03 0.63 0.87
N ASN A 376 -0.91 1.08 -0.38
CA ASN A 376 -1.77 0.61 -1.46
C ASN A 376 -1.29 -0.78 -1.87
N LEU A 377 -2.11 -1.81 -1.72
CA LEU A 377 -1.75 -3.15 -2.21
C LEU A 377 -2.20 -3.27 -3.66
N PHE A 378 -1.26 -3.55 -4.56
CA PHE A 378 -1.55 -3.87 -5.95
C PHE A 378 -1.77 -5.37 -6.13
N SER A 379 -2.36 -5.77 -7.26
CA SER A 379 -2.48 -7.18 -7.62
C SER A 379 -1.11 -7.86 -7.56
N GLY A 380 -1.02 -8.97 -6.82
CA GLY A 380 0.20 -9.76 -6.63
C GLY A 380 1.03 -9.35 -5.42
N ASP A 381 0.73 -8.23 -4.77
CA ASP A 381 1.38 -7.87 -3.50
C ASP A 381 0.91 -8.82 -2.38
N LEU A 382 1.85 -9.17 -1.50
CA LEU A 382 1.61 -9.99 -0.32
C LEU A 382 1.72 -9.14 0.95
N VAL A 383 0.84 -9.39 1.92
CA VAL A 383 1.03 -8.94 3.31
C VAL A 383 1.30 -10.17 4.16
N VAL A 384 2.49 -10.28 4.70
CA VAL A 384 2.86 -11.39 5.58
C VAL A 384 2.73 -10.89 7.02
N MET A 385 1.85 -11.52 7.80
CA MET A 385 1.70 -11.28 9.23
C MET A 385 2.27 -12.48 9.99
N LYS A 386 3.26 -12.26 10.85
CA LYS A 386 4.00 -13.29 11.59
C LYS A 386 3.88 -13.09 13.10
N ASP A 387 4.32 -14.09 13.85
CA ASP A 387 4.47 -14.02 15.32
C ASP A 387 3.22 -13.49 16.06
N ASN A 388 3.37 -12.37 16.76
CA ASN A 388 2.33 -11.74 17.56
C ASN A 388 1.60 -10.63 16.81
N CYS A 389 1.70 -10.53 15.47
CA CYS A 389 1.09 -9.45 14.70
C CYS A 389 -0.40 -9.22 15.02
N ASN A 390 -1.18 -10.29 15.13
CA ASN A 390 -2.61 -10.20 15.43
C ASN A 390 -2.93 -9.92 16.91
N ASP A 391 -1.92 -9.96 17.78
CA ASP A 391 -1.99 -9.56 19.18
C ASP A 391 -1.53 -8.09 19.35
N ASP A 392 -0.59 -7.66 18.51
CA ASP A 392 0.10 -6.37 18.62
C ASP A 392 -0.45 -5.27 17.70
N PHE A 393 -1.10 -5.64 16.58
CA PHE A 393 -1.59 -4.70 15.57
C PHE A 393 -3.03 -4.98 15.13
N TYR A 394 -3.85 -3.92 15.08
CA TYR A 394 -5.05 -3.91 14.26
C TYR A 394 -4.67 -3.76 12.80
N HIS A 395 -5.45 -4.37 11.92
CA HIS A 395 -5.35 -4.14 10.48
C HIS A 395 -6.71 -3.85 9.82
N ALA A 396 -6.67 -3.15 8.69
CA ALA A 396 -7.85 -2.72 7.96
C ALA A 396 -7.62 -2.73 6.44
N VAL A 397 -8.73 -2.81 5.69
CA VAL A 397 -8.78 -2.52 4.25
C VAL A 397 -9.71 -1.33 4.08
N HIS A 398 -9.19 -0.21 3.58
CA HIS A 398 -9.98 1.00 3.39
C HIS A 398 -10.84 0.92 2.12
N VAL A 399 -11.78 1.86 2.02
CA VAL A 399 -12.54 2.12 0.79
C VAL A 399 -11.60 2.41 -0.38
N GLY A 400 -12.00 1.98 -1.57
CA GLY A 400 -11.27 2.16 -2.81
C GLY A 400 -11.49 3.51 -3.47
N GLY A 401 -10.68 3.78 -4.50
CA GLY A 401 -10.84 4.91 -5.41
C GLY A 401 -11.65 4.59 -6.66
N SER A 402 -11.85 3.31 -7.00
CA SER A 402 -12.66 2.86 -8.15
C SER A 402 -13.64 1.77 -7.75
N ASP A 403 -14.70 1.62 -8.57
CA ASP A 403 -15.76 0.63 -8.38
C ASP A 403 -15.39 -0.76 -8.93
N ASP A 404 -14.14 -0.95 -9.32
CA ASP A 404 -13.64 -2.22 -9.82
C ASP A 404 -13.41 -3.23 -8.70
N ASP A 405 -13.52 -4.50 -9.07
CA ASP A 405 -13.42 -5.63 -8.15
C ASP A 405 -12.00 -5.77 -7.56
N ARG A 406 -11.97 -6.13 -6.28
CA ARG A 406 -10.77 -6.65 -5.61
C ARG A 406 -11.09 -7.91 -4.86
N VAL A 407 -10.21 -8.90 -4.95
CA VAL A 407 -10.22 -10.09 -4.09
C VAL A 407 -9.01 -10.06 -3.17
N SER A 408 -9.17 -10.55 -1.94
CA SER A 408 -8.03 -10.90 -1.10
C SER A 408 -8.17 -12.30 -0.53
N LEU A 409 -7.09 -13.07 -0.63
CA LEU A 409 -6.99 -14.42 -0.08
C LEU A 409 -6.16 -14.35 1.20
N VAL A 410 -6.79 -14.55 2.35
CA VAL A 410 -6.11 -14.59 3.66
C VAL A 410 -5.74 -16.05 3.94
N LEU A 411 -4.55 -16.45 3.50
CA LEU A 411 -4.01 -17.80 3.62
C LEU A 411 -3.64 -18.11 5.06
N LYS A 412 -4.07 -19.28 5.54
CA LYS A 412 -3.90 -19.73 6.92
C LYS A 412 -3.48 -21.19 6.96
N ARG A 413 -2.83 -21.55 8.05
CA ARG A 413 -2.52 -22.93 8.41
C ARG A 413 -3.29 -23.30 9.68
N ALA A 414 -4.05 -24.39 9.63
CA ALA A 414 -4.75 -24.90 10.79
C ALA A 414 -3.81 -25.70 11.71
N LEU A 415 -3.87 -25.42 13.01
CA LEU A 415 -3.13 -26.17 14.03
C LEU A 415 -3.91 -27.43 14.40
N ASP A 416 -3.22 -28.57 14.47
CA ASP A 416 -3.80 -29.81 14.97
C ASP A 416 -3.92 -29.76 16.50
N ARG A 417 -5.12 -30.09 16.99
CA ARG A 417 -5.48 -30.15 18.39
C ARG A 417 -6.07 -31.51 18.71
N ASN A 418 -5.21 -32.51 18.83
CA ASN A 418 -5.56 -33.91 19.11
C ASN A 418 -6.43 -34.54 18.01
N GLY A 419 -5.98 -34.43 16.76
CA GLY A 419 -6.67 -34.95 15.56
C GLY A 419 -7.82 -34.06 15.08
N LYS A 420 -7.85 -32.78 15.49
CA LYS A 420 -8.90 -31.82 15.13
C LYS A 420 -8.29 -30.50 14.70
N LYS A 421 -8.67 -30.02 13.52
CA LYS A 421 -8.26 -28.73 12.96
C LYS A 421 -9.45 -27.80 12.81
N GLY A 422 -9.28 -26.52 13.16
CA GLY A 422 -10.36 -25.51 13.12
C GLY A 422 -11.48 -25.74 14.14
N HIS A 423 -12.59 -25.01 14.01
CA HIS A 423 -13.76 -25.15 14.89
C HIS A 423 -14.64 -26.32 14.49
N GLY A 424 -15.36 -26.92 15.43
CA GLY A 424 -16.34 -27.98 15.11
C GLY A 424 -17.40 -27.51 14.08
N GLN A 425 -17.77 -28.41 13.16
CA GLN A 425 -18.84 -28.16 12.19
C GLN A 425 -20.21 -28.28 12.87
N GLN A 426 -20.73 -27.19 13.47
CA GLN A 426 -22.17 -26.86 13.66
C GLN A 426 -22.41 -25.84 14.80
N GLY A 427 -23.14 -24.77 14.50
CA GLY A 427 -24.15 -24.16 15.39
C GLY A 427 -23.73 -23.49 16.71
N GLN A 428 -22.45 -23.52 17.12
CA GLN A 428 -22.00 -23.01 18.41
C GLN A 428 -21.14 -21.75 18.31
N GLY A 429 -21.57 -20.75 17.55
CA GLY A 429 -21.03 -19.40 17.73
C GLY A 429 -21.20 -18.97 19.20
N ARG A 430 -20.19 -18.32 19.80
CA ARG A 430 -20.23 -17.85 21.21
C ARG A 430 -21.51 -17.05 21.56
N LYS A 431 -22.16 -16.43 20.57
CA LYS A 431 -23.44 -15.70 20.73
C LYS A 431 -24.70 -16.59 20.73
N SER A 432 -24.71 -17.78 20.12
CA SER A 432 -25.88 -18.67 20.14
C SER A 432 -26.06 -19.34 21.52
N ARG A 433 -24.97 -19.62 22.22
CA ARG A 433 -25.01 -20.15 23.60
C ARG A 433 -25.66 -19.21 24.62
N ARG A 434 -25.58 -17.88 24.43
CA ARG A 434 -26.25 -16.90 25.32
C ARG A 434 -27.78 -16.97 25.24
N LYS A 435 -28.36 -17.33 24.10
CA LYS A 435 -29.82 -17.48 23.95
C LYS A 435 -30.36 -18.76 24.59
N ILE A 436 -29.56 -19.82 24.67
CA ILE A 436 -30.02 -21.10 25.23
C ILE A 436 -30.09 -21.05 26.77
N HIS A 437 -29.24 -20.23 27.42
CA HIS A 437 -29.32 -20.04 28.87
C HIS A 437 -30.43 -19.07 29.32
N SER A 438 -30.87 -18.14 28.47
CA SER A 438 -31.95 -17.20 28.84
C SER A 438 -33.36 -17.75 28.65
N VAL A 439 -33.53 -18.92 28.02
CA VAL A 439 -34.83 -19.56 27.79
C VAL A 439 -35.09 -20.71 28.78
N ARG A 440 -34.10 -21.10 29.59
CA ARG A 440 -34.26 -22.09 30.68
C ARG A 440 -34.48 -21.48 32.07
N SER A 441 -34.70 -20.16 32.14
CA SER A 441 -34.98 -19.43 33.38
C SER A 441 -36.30 -18.66 33.33
N LEU A 442 -37.34 -19.28 32.75
CA LEU A 442 -38.74 -18.89 32.94
C LEU A 442 -39.53 -20.12 33.38
#